data_AF-A0A8T4KQ29-F1
#
_entry.id   AF-A0A8T4KQ29-F1
#
_cell.length_a   1.000
_cell.length_b   1.000
_cell.length_c   1.000
_cell.angle_alpha   90.00
_cell.angle_beta   90.00
_cell.angle_gamma   90.00
#
_symmetry.space_group_name_H-M   'P 1'
#
loop_
_entity.id
_entity.type
_entity.pdbx_description
1 polymer ?
#
loop_
_entity_poly.entity_id
_entity_poly.type
_entity_poly.pdbx_seq_one_letter_code
_entity_poly.pdbx_strand_id
1 'polypeptide(L)'
;MLAISLGVNPEFIITDGLPSYRDSIIKEFHSWRKPQVNHVRLETIRAKINNNLVERYHSTFRERDKVMRGFKSENSARIMTEGFRTYYNFIREHMTLEKTPSEEAGIDLQLDRNKWLSLIRKSSKTEFA
;
A
#
# COMPACT_ATOMS: atom_id res chain seq x y z
N MET A 1 3.70 3.65 -4.12
CA MET A 1 3.18 2.52 -3.30
C MET A 1 2.63 1.35 -4.11
N LEU A 2 2.19 1.55 -5.36
CA LEU A 2 1.60 0.49 -6.20
C LEU A 2 2.56 -0.64 -6.61
N ALA A 3 3.86 -0.36 -6.79
CA ALA A 3 4.79 -1.34 -7.34
C ALA A 3 5.11 -2.53 -6.43
N ILE A 4 5.14 -2.34 -5.10
CA ILE A 4 5.54 -3.42 -4.17
C ILE A 4 4.47 -4.52 -4.10
N SER A 5 3.20 -4.22 -4.42
CA SER A 5 2.09 -5.16 -4.23
C SER A 5 1.92 -6.20 -5.35
N LEU A 6 2.61 -6.04 -6.50
CA LEU A 6 2.41 -6.89 -7.68
C LEU A 6 3.59 -7.83 -7.98
N GLY A 7 4.60 -7.87 -7.10
CA GLY A 7 5.81 -8.71 -7.30
C GLY A 7 6.72 -8.24 -8.44
N VAL A 8 6.47 -7.07 -9.00
CA VAL A 8 7.31 -6.43 -10.02
C VAL A 8 8.17 -5.37 -9.35
N ASN A 9 9.47 -5.37 -9.64
CA ASN A 9 10.38 -4.36 -9.10
C ASN A 9 9.98 -2.96 -9.60
N PRO A 10 9.81 -1.98 -8.69
CA PRO A 10 9.57 -0.60 -9.09
C PRO A 10 10.73 -0.03 -9.89
N GLU A 11 10.45 0.87 -10.83
CA GLU A 11 11.50 1.64 -11.49
C GLU A 11 12.16 2.64 -10.53
N PHE A 12 11.36 3.27 -9.66
CA PHE A 12 11.83 4.23 -8.66
C PHE A 12 11.27 3.92 -7.27
N ILE A 13 12.13 3.99 -6.25
CA ILE A 13 11.73 4.02 -4.84
C ILE A 13 12.16 5.36 -4.26
N ILE A 14 11.22 6.06 -3.65
CA ILE A 14 11.47 7.34 -2.98
C ILE A 14 11.40 7.10 -1.48
N THR A 15 12.43 7.50 -0.74
CA THR A 15 12.43 7.45 0.73
C THR A 15 13.02 8.72 1.34
N ASP A 16 12.81 8.85 2.65
CA ASP A 16 13.50 9.84 3.48
C ASP A 16 15.02 9.60 3.53
N GLY A 17 15.74 10.59 4.07
CA GLY A 17 17.20 10.68 4.17
C GLY A 17 17.88 9.65 5.08
N LEU A 18 17.14 8.77 5.75
CA LEU A 18 17.70 7.80 6.69
C LEU A 18 18.63 6.80 5.96
N PRO A 19 19.89 6.63 6.40
CA PRO A 19 20.86 5.76 5.72
C PRO A 19 20.42 4.31 5.57
N SER A 20 19.65 3.77 6.54
CA SER A 20 19.20 2.37 6.54
C SER A 20 18.32 1.99 5.36
N TYR A 21 17.62 2.95 4.73
CA TYR A 21 16.84 2.70 3.52
C TYR A 21 17.70 2.30 2.33
N ARG A 22 18.92 2.84 2.24
CA ARG A 22 19.83 2.50 1.13
C ARG A 22 20.19 1.03 1.16
N ASP A 23 20.60 0.55 2.33
CA ASP A 23 21.06 -0.82 2.51
C ASP A 23 19.91 -1.82 2.34
N SER A 24 18.72 -1.49 2.85
CA SER A 24 17.54 -2.36 2.71
C SER A 24 17.01 -2.41 1.27
N ILE A 25 17.00 -1.29 0.54
CA ILE A 25 16.55 -1.27 -0.86
C ILE A 25 17.51 -2.08 -1.75
N ILE A 26 18.82 -1.92 -1.55
CA ILE A 26 19.80 -2.73 -2.26
C ILE A 26 19.58 -4.20 -1.90
N LYS A 27 19.40 -4.56 -0.63
CA LYS A 27 19.23 -5.96 -0.24
C LYS A 27 17.97 -6.61 -0.84
N GLU A 28 16.83 -5.92 -0.80
CA GLU A 28 15.53 -6.51 -1.18
C GLU A 28 15.24 -6.41 -2.69
N PHE A 29 15.67 -5.31 -3.34
CA PHE A 29 15.32 -5.02 -4.73
C PHE A 29 16.49 -5.17 -5.70
N HIS A 30 17.66 -5.64 -5.23
CA HIS A 30 18.76 -5.93 -6.14
C HIS A 30 18.38 -7.04 -7.11
N SER A 31 18.44 -6.70 -8.40
CA SER A 31 18.26 -7.64 -9.48
C SER A 31 19.43 -7.56 -10.45
N TRP A 32 19.87 -8.73 -10.89
CA TRP A 32 20.84 -8.87 -11.98
C TRP A 32 20.23 -8.50 -13.33
N ARG A 33 18.89 -8.45 -13.43
CA ARG A 33 18.15 -8.05 -14.65
C ARG A 33 17.93 -6.54 -14.64
N LYS A 34 18.15 -5.88 -15.79
CA LYS A 34 17.84 -4.45 -15.98
C LYS A 34 16.35 -4.26 -16.33
N PRO A 35 15.75 -3.11 -15.97
CA PRO A 35 16.33 -1.99 -15.21
C PRO A 35 16.43 -2.28 -13.72
N GLN A 36 17.48 -1.74 -13.08
CA GLN A 36 17.60 -1.77 -11.62
C GLN A 36 16.69 -0.70 -11.00
N VAL A 37 16.30 -0.94 -9.75
CA VAL A 37 15.49 0.00 -8.98
C VAL A 37 16.32 1.24 -8.63
N ASN A 38 15.87 2.41 -9.08
CA ASN A 38 16.51 3.67 -8.75
C ASN A 38 16.01 4.16 -7.38
N HIS A 39 16.91 4.19 -6.39
CA HIS A 39 16.62 4.76 -5.08
C HIS A 39 16.83 6.28 -5.11
N VAL A 40 15.75 7.04 -4.92
CA VAL A 40 15.78 8.49 -4.82
C VAL A 40 15.61 8.90 -3.36
N ARG A 41 16.64 9.52 -2.80
CA ARG A 41 16.63 10.03 -1.44
C ARG A 41 16.16 11.47 -1.42
N LEU A 42 15.26 11.79 -0.50
CA LEU A 42 14.90 13.18 -0.20
C LEU A 42 16.00 13.80 0.66
N GLU A 43 16.83 14.67 0.08
CA GLU A 43 17.94 15.31 0.80
C GLU A 43 17.49 16.48 1.69
N THR A 44 16.28 17.02 1.51
CA THR A 44 15.77 18.17 2.28
C THR A 44 14.23 18.15 2.29
N ILE A 45 13.61 18.65 3.36
CA ILE A 45 12.13 18.85 3.49
C ILE A 45 11.55 19.68 2.32
N ARG A 46 12.39 20.48 1.63
CA ARG A 46 12.04 21.32 0.48
C ARG A 46 12.32 20.67 -0.89
N ALA A 47 12.74 19.42 -0.93
CA ALA A 47 13.05 18.73 -2.18
C ALA A 47 11.79 18.61 -3.06
N LYS A 48 11.98 18.70 -4.38
CA LYS A 48 10.93 18.70 -5.42
C LYS A 48 10.06 17.43 -5.44
N ILE A 49 10.50 16.38 -4.73
CA ILE A 49 9.86 15.08 -4.68
C ILE A 49 9.12 14.96 -3.36
N ASN A 50 7.85 14.56 -3.44
CA ASN A 50 6.89 14.78 -2.39
C ASN A 50 6.54 13.48 -1.62
N ASN A 51 6.84 13.44 -0.31
CA ASN A 51 6.48 12.34 0.59
C ASN A 51 5.01 12.40 1.08
N ASN A 52 4.26 13.45 0.72
CA ASN A 52 2.90 13.69 1.20
C ASN A 52 1.94 12.51 0.98
N LEU A 53 2.13 11.70 -0.06
CA LEU A 53 1.27 10.54 -0.34
C LEU A 53 1.40 9.46 0.74
N VAL A 54 2.64 9.12 1.13
CA VAL A 54 2.92 8.13 2.17
C VAL A 54 2.54 8.67 3.54
N GLU A 55 2.82 9.95 3.79
CA GLU A 55 2.39 10.63 5.03
C GLU A 55 0.87 10.62 5.18
N ARG A 56 0.12 10.92 4.11
CA ARG A 56 -1.35 10.88 4.13
C ARG A 56 -1.89 9.47 4.39
N TYR A 57 -1.24 8.45 3.84
CA TYR A 57 -1.57 7.06 4.15
C TYR A 57 -1.36 6.75 5.63
N HIS A 58 -0.21 7.12 6.20
CA HIS A 58 0.08 6.87 7.61
C HIS A 58 -0.85 7.64 8.54
N SER A 59 -1.23 8.88 8.21
CA SER A 59 -2.24 9.62 8.97
C SER A 59 -3.59 8.91 8.99
N THR A 60 -4.04 8.38 7.84
CA THR A 60 -5.30 7.62 7.74
C THR A 60 -5.24 6.35 8.60
N PHE A 61 -4.12 5.64 8.57
CA PHE A 61 -3.93 4.46 9.42
C PHE A 61 -3.93 4.82 10.90
N ARG A 62 -3.23 5.91 11.27
CA ARG A 62 -3.14 6.40 12.66
C ARG A 62 -4.49 6.84 13.21
N GLU A 63 -5.35 7.46 12.40
CA GLU A 63 -6.72 7.81 12.81
C GLU A 63 -7.52 6.57 13.21
N ARG A 64 -7.35 5.46 12.47
CA ARG A 64 -8.00 4.19 12.79
C ARG A 64 -7.40 3.53 14.03
N ASP A 65 -6.08 3.44 14.08
CA ASP A 65 -5.35 2.87 15.22
C ASP A 65 -5.66 3.62 16.53
N LYS A 66 -5.70 4.95 16.50
CA LYS A 66 -6.01 5.79 17.67
C LYS A 66 -7.40 5.51 18.26
N VAL A 67 -8.40 5.26 17.42
CA VAL A 67 -9.78 4.97 17.86
C VAL A 67 -9.91 3.52 18.34
N MET A 68 -9.09 2.63 17.79
CA MET A 68 -9.03 1.24 18.22
C MET A 68 -8.39 1.12 19.61
N ARG A 69 -8.86 0.18 20.43
CA ARG A 69 -8.33 -0.09 21.77
C ARG A 69 -7.05 -0.92 21.74
N GLY A 70 -6.11 -0.52 20.89
CA GLY A 70 -4.86 -1.22 20.59
C GLY A 70 -5.06 -2.60 19.95
N PHE A 71 -3.95 -3.24 19.62
CA PHE A 71 -3.97 -4.54 18.97
C PHE A 71 -4.11 -5.71 19.96
N LYS A 72 -3.66 -5.62 21.22
CA LYS A 72 -3.73 -6.69 22.25
C LYS A 72 -2.93 -7.97 21.97
N SER A 73 -2.84 -8.45 20.72
CA SER A 73 -1.98 -9.58 20.34
C SER A 73 -1.42 -9.43 18.92
N GLU A 74 -0.38 -10.19 18.59
CA GLU A 74 0.21 -10.18 17.24
C GLU A 74 -0.80 -10.66 16.18
N ASN A 75 -1.56 -11.71 16.46
CA ASN A 75 -2.55 -12.23 15.52
C ASN A 75 -3.64 -11.20 15.20
N SER A 76 -4.11 -10.49 16.23
CA SER A 76 -5.12 -9.44 16.05
C SER A 76 -4.52 -8.20 15.38
N ALA A 77 -3.26 -7.85 15.63
CA ALA A 77 -2.52 -6.83 14.88
C ALA A 77 -2.49 -7.18 13.37
N ARG A 78 -2.19 -8.44 13.05
CA ARG A 78 -2.14 -8.92 11.67
C ARG A 78 -3.50 -8.84 11.00
N ILE A 79 -4.56 -9.36 11.64
CA ILE A 79 -5.94 -9.29 11.11
C ILE A 79 -6.38 -7.85 10.87
N MET A 80 -6.11 -6.95 11.82
CA MET A 80 -6.51 -5.55 11.71
C MET A 80 -5.73 -4.81 10.62
N THR A 81 -4.44 -5.08 10.49
CA THR A 81 -3.58 -4.46 9.47
C THR A 81 -3.97 -4.95 8.07
N GLU A 82 -4.20 -6.24 7.89
CA GLU A 82 -4.67 -6.81 6.62
C GLU A 82 -6.10 -6.35 6.27
N GLY A 83 -6.98 -6.26 7.27
CA GLY A 83 -8.32 -5.71 7.11
C GLY A 83 -8.29 -4.23 6.70
N PHE A 84 -7.38 -3.44 7.27
CA PHE A 84 -7.16 -2.05 6.85
C PHE A 84 -6.63 -1.97 5.42
N ARG A 85 -5.63 -2.78 5.06
CA ARG A 85 -5.06 -2.83 3.71
C ARG A 85 -6.13 -3.17 2.67
N THR A 86 -6.97 -4.16 2.96
CA THR A 86 -8.11 -4.55 2.11
C THR A 86 -9.10 -3.40 1.95
N TYR A 87 -9.49 -2.77 3.06
CA TYR A 87 -10.39 -1.62 3.05
C TYR A 87 -9.83 -0.44 2.24
N TYR A 88 -8.55 -0.12 2.45
CA TYR A 88 -7.89 1.01 1.80
C TYR A 88 -7.77 0.82 0.28
N ASN A 89 -7.44 -0.40 -0.16
CA ASN A 89 -7.20 -0.68 -1.58
C ASN A 89 -8.49 -0.88 -2.40
N PHE A 90 -9.50 -1.55 -1.83
CA PHE A 90 -10.66 -2.04 -2.61
C PHE A 90 -11.99 -1.37 -2.29
N ILE A 91 -12.09 -0.61 -1.19
CA ILE A 91 -13.38 -0.09 -0.71
C ILE A 91 -13.38 1.43 -0.64
N ARG A 92 -12.33 2.00 -0.06
CA ARG A 92 -12.21 3.44 0.15
C ARG A 92 -11.86 4.15 -1.16
N GLU A 93 -12.73 5.05 -1.58
CA GLU A 93 -12.45 5.99 -2.67
C GLU A 93 -11.55 7.12 -2.17
N HIS A 94 -10.62 7.53 -3.01
CA HIS A 94 -9.70 8.61 -2.70
C HIS A 94 -10.15 9.90 -3.38
N MET A 95 -10.30 10.98 -2.61
CA MET A 95 -10.72 12.28 -3.17
C MET A 95 -9.81 12.79 -4.31
N THR A 96 -8.53 12.42 -4.31
CA THR A 96 -7.59 12.83 -5.36
C THR A 96 -7.65 11.98 -6.63
N LEU A 97 -8.18 10.76 -6.55
CA LEU A 97 -8.24 9.81 -7.66
C LEU A 97 -9.67 9.56 -8.15
N GLU A 98 -10.69 9.95 -7.36
CA GLU A 98 -12.11 9.62 -7.54
C GLU A 98 -12.40 8.13 -7.71
N LYS A 99 -11.41 7.29 -7.38
CA LYS A 99 -11.39 5.83 -7.54
C LYS A 99 -10.72 5.19 -6.34
N THR A 100 -10.87 3.89 -6.23
CA THR A 100 -10.10 3.06 -5.31
C THR A 100 -8.69 2.81 -5.86
N PRO A 101 -7.67 2.63 -5.00
CA PRO A 101 -6.31 2.31 -5.45
C PRO A 101 -6.24 1.08 -6.35
N SER A 102 -7.10 0.08 -6.13
CA SER A 102 -7.16 -1.11 -6.97
C SER A 102 -7.73 -0.83 -8.36
N GLU A 103 -8.77 0.00 -8.48
CA GLU A 103 -9.29 0.42 -9.79
C GLU A 103 -8.25 1.21 -10.60
N GLU A 104 -7.51 2.10 -9.94
CA GLU A 104 -6.41 2.83 -10.59
C GLU A 104 -5.25 1.90 -11.00
N ALA A 105 -5.06 0.79 -10.30
CA ALA A 105 -4.13 -0.26 -10.68
C ALA A 105 -4.61 -1.12 -11.87
N GLY A 106 -5.80 -0.86 -12.40
CA GLY A 106 -6.44 -1.68 -13.43
C GLY A 106 -7.08 -2.97 -12.90
N ILE A 107 -7.19 -3.12 -11.57
CA ILE A 107 -7.88 -4.24 -10.93
C ILE A 107 -9.33 -3.83 -10.68
N ASP A 108 -10.16 -3.92 -11.73
CA ASP A 108 -11.60 -3.71 -11.60
C ASP A 108 -12.28 -5.00 -11.13
N LEU A 109 -12.68 -5.01 -9.86
CA LEU A 109 -13.40 -6.12 -9.27
C LEU A 109 -14.91 -6.04 -9.51
N GLN A 110 -15.44 -5.03 -10.20
CA GLN A 110 -16.88 -4.85 -10.46
C GLN A 110 -17.71 -5.08 -9.20
N LEU A 111 -17.36 -4.36 -8.14
CA LEU A 111 -18.02 -4.50 -6.85
C LEU A 111 -19.40 -3.83 -6.92
N ASP A 112 -20.39 -4.48 -6.31
CA ASP A 112 -21.75 -3.95 -6.22
C ASP A 112 -21.81 -2.86 -5.13
N ARG A 113 -22.98 -2.24 -4.94
CA ARG A 113 -23.22 -1.21 -3.92
C ARG A 113 -22.72 -1.61 -2.53
N ASN A 114 -22.82 -2.88 -2.18
CA ASN A 114 -22.22 -3.42 -0.96
C ASN A 114 -20.84 -4.04 -1.26
N LYS A 115 -19.82 -3.19 -1.32
CA LYS A 115 -18.44 -3.56 -1.66
C LYS A 115 -17.89 -4.71 -0.79
N TRP A 116 -18.20 -4.71 0.52
CA TRP A 116 -17.77 -5.77 1.45
C TRP A 116 -18.38 -7.12 1.10
N LEU A 117 -19.69 -7.16 0.88
CA LEU A 117 -20.39 -8.41 0.54
C LEU A 117 -19.89 -8.96 -0.80
N SER A 118 -19.69 -8.09 -1.79
CA SER A 118 -19.15 -8.48 -3.10
C SER A 118 -17.74 -9.05 -3.00
N LEU A 119 -16.87 -8.46 -2.17
CA LEU A 119 -15.52 -8.98 -1.92
C LEU A 119 -15.55 -10.37 -1.29
N ILE A 120 -16.35 -10.57 -0.25
CA ILE A 120 -16.49 -11.87 0.43
C ILE A 120 -17.03 -12.93 -0.53
N ARG A 121 -18.04 -12.60 -1.32
CA ARG A 121 -18.61 -13.51 -2.33
C ARG A 121 -17.61 -13.86 -3.42
N LYS A 122 -16.74 -12.94 -3.80
CA LYS A 122 -15.68 -13.20 -4.79
C LYS A 122 -14.59 -14.08 -4.19
N SER A 123 -14.14 -13.82 -2.97
CA SER A 123 -13.12 -14.65 -2.32
C SER A 123 -13.60 -16.09 -2.09
N SER A 124 -14.86 -16.29 -1.72
CA SER A 124 -15.42 -17.63 -1.51
C SER A 124 -15.61 -18.43 -2.81
N LYS A 125 -15.70 -17.77 -3.96
CA LYS A 125 -15.86 -18.44 -5.27
C LYS A 125 -14.53 -18.96 -5.82
N THR A 126 -13.41 -18.38 -5.43
CA THR A 126 -12.09 -18.74 -5.95
C THR A 126 -11.57 -20.07 -5.39
N GLU A 127 -12.19 -20.64 -4.35
CA GLU A 127 -11.77 -21.93 -3.74
C GLU A 127 -12.17 -23.18 -4.55
N PHE A 128 -12.78 -23.05 -5.73
CA PHE A 128 -13.23 -24.18 -6.57
C PHE A 128 -12.81 -24.10 -8.06
N ALA A 129 -11.67 -23.50 -8.36
CA ALA A 129 -11.10 -23.50 -9.71
C ALA A 129 -9.64 -23.96 -9.71
#